data_AF-A0A6H1ZY75-F1
#
_entry.id   AF-A0A6H1ZY75-F1
#
_cell.length_a   1.000
_cell.length_b   1.000
_cell.length_c   1.000
_cell.angle_alpha   90.00
_cell.angle_beta   90.00
_cell.angle_gamma   90.00
#
_symmetry.space_group_name_H-M   'P 1'
#
loop_
_entity.id
_entity.type
_entity.pdbx_description
1 polymer ?
#
loop_
_entity_poly.entity_id
_entity_poly.type
_entity_poly.pdbx_seq_one_letter_code
_entity_poly.pdbx_strand_id
1 'polypeptide(L)'
;MAVQLTTSYGTALYKGDCVCQVTAGTYEQHTPGSGIDGVCWAFLRSDGMMASYVPASDTTYTYKAIINVAQDALYVVQEDGDSTALALTDMGNNCNLVYTHAGNTATGVSKMELNSDSKSASTTTLDCHLYGLADWTEPDGSATTFGTLANAKYLVKIHYMKGGNLSAGV
;
A
#
# COMPACT_ATOMS: atom_id res chain seq x y z
N MET A 1 5.39 -10.25 9.39
CA MET A 1 5.24 -10.04 10.85
C MET A 1 3.77 -9.85 11.19
N ALA A 2 3.29 -10.28 12.37
CA ALA A 2 1.90 -9.99 12.81
C ALA A 2 1.87 -8.75 13.71
N VAL A 3 0.90 -7.86 13.50
CA VAL A 3 0.73 -6.59 14.24
C VAL A 3 -0.72 -6.38 14.65
N GLN A 4 -0.95 -5.71 15.78
CA GLN A 4 -2.28 -5.37 16.27
C GLN A 4 -2.80 -4.11 15.57
N LEU A 5 -3.99 -4.18 14.99
CA LEU A 5 -4.64 -3.01 14.38
C LEU A 5 -5.41 -2.21 15.42
N THR A 6 -5.53 -0.89 15.21
CA THR A 6 -6.36 -0.02 16.04
C THR A 6 -7.82 -0.49 16.00
N THR A 7 -8.43 -0.67 17.16
CA THR A 7 -9.85 -1.00 17.29
C THR A 7 -10.71 0.21 16.96
N SER A 8 -11.84 -0.01 16.29
CA SER A 8 -12.76 1.07 15.89
C SER A 8 -12.09 2.17 15.06
N TYR A 9 -11.06 1.83 14.28
CA TYR A 9 -10.44 2.73 13.33
C TYR A 9 -11.42 3.11 12.22
N GLY A 10 -11.52 4.41 11.91
CA GLY A 10 -12.52 4.96 11.00
C GLY A 10 -12.30 4.64 9.52
N THR A 11 -11.16 4.02 9.17
CA THR A 11 -10.81 3.67 7.80
C THR A 11 -10.70 2.16 7.66
N ALA A 12 -11.30 1.60 6.60
CA ALA A 12 -11.17 0.18 6.29
C ALA A 12 -9.75 -0.14 5.80
N LEU A 13 -9.25 -1.33 6.13
CA LEU A 13 -7.93 -1.82 5.69
C LEU A 13 -8.07 -3.04 4.78
N TYR A 14 -7.27 -3.06 3.72
CA TYR A 14 -7.29 -4.08 2.67
C TYR A 14 -5.91 -4.69 2.46
N LYS A 15 -5.85 -5.86 1.81
CA LYS A 15 -4.58 -6.48 1.44
C LYS A 15 -3.91 -5.60 0.38
N GLY A 16 -2.64 -5.27 0.60
CA GLY A 16 -1.89 -4.27 -0.17
C GLY A 16 -1.81 -2.90 0.50
N ASP A 17 -2.59 -2.64 1.55
CA ASP A 17 -2.52 -1.36 2.25
C ASP A 17 -1.19 -1.22 3.01
N CYS A 18 -0.54 -0.08 2.82
CA CYS A 18 0.57 0.35 3.68
C CYS A 18 0.02 0.77 5.05
N VAL A 19 0.72 0.38 6.11
CA VAL A 19 0.36 0.74 7.49
C VAL A 19 1.53 1.33 8.24
N CYS A 20 1.23 2.11 9.27
CA CYS A 20 2.20 2.63 10.21
C CYS A 20 1.72 2.46 11.67
N GLN A 21 2.67 2.35 12.58
CA GLN A 21 2.38 2.31 14.01
C GLN A 21 2.04 3.71 14.52
N VAL A 22 0.94 3.83 15.24
CA VAL A 22 0.55 5.07 15.95
C VAL A 22 1.09 5.09 17.37
N THR A 23 1.02 6.24 18.04
CA THR A 23 1.52 6.44 19.42
C THR A 23 0.97 5.41 20.41
N ALA A 24 -0.26 4.91 20.19
CA ALA A 24 -0.90 3.90 21.02
C ALA A 24 -0.27 2.49 20.89
N GLY A 25 0.70 2.30 19.99
CA GLY A 25 1.37 1.02 19.75
C GLY A 25 0.63 0.08 18.79
N THR A 26 -0.56 0.46 18.35
CA THR A 26 -1.36 -0.22 17.32
C THR A 26 -1.04 0.32 15.92
N TYR A 27 -1.58 -0.33 14.90
CA TYR A 27 -1.33 0.01 13.50
C TYR A 27 -2.59 0.52 12.80
N GLU A 28 -2.39 1.55 11.99
CA GLU A 28 -3.41 2.24 11.19
C GLU A 28 -2.94 2.38 9.74
N GLN A 29 -3.84 2.82 8.86
CA GLN A 29 -3.48 3.09 7.47
C GLN A 29 -2.40 4.18 7.42
N HIS A 30 -1.36 3.93 6.62
CA HIS A 30 -0.33 4.91 6.34
C HIS A 30 -0.90 6.19 5.71
N THR A 31 -0.31 7.35 5.98
CA THR A 31 -0.63 8.63 5.35
C THR A 31 0.55 9.09 4.48
N PRO A 32 0.33 9.59 3.24
CA PRO A 32 1.40 9.96 2.31
C PRO A 32 2.52 10.80 2.93
N GLY A 33 3.77 10.46 2.64
CA GLY A 33 4.94 11.18 3.12
C GLY A 33 5.33 10.88 4.57
N SER A 34 4.72 9.85 5.18
CA SER A 34 5.09 9.35 6.50
C SER A 34 5.84 8.02 6.39
N GLY A 35 6.53 7.60 7.45
CA GLY A 35 7.26 6.34 7.38
C GLY A 35 6.30 5.15 7.38
N ILE A 36 6.50 4.22 6.44
CA ILE A 36 5.74 2.98 6.31
C ILE A 36 6.38 1.89 7.16
N ASP A 37 5.59 1.19 7.97
CA ASP A 37 6.08 0.09 8.79
C ASP A 37 5.88 -1.28 8.10
N GLY A 38 4.96 -1.36 7.13
CA GLY A 38 4.84 -2.53 6.26
C GLY A 38 3.59 -2.50 5.39
N VAL A 39 3.46 -3.54 4.55
CA VAL A 39 2.33 -3.72 3.63
C VAL A 39 1.48 -4.91 4.08
N CYS A 40 0.16 -4.70 4.21
CA CYS A 40 -0.76 -5.74 4.67
C CYS A 40 -0.86 -6.90 3.68
N TRP A 41 -0.59 -8.10 4.15
CA TRP A 41 -0.68 -9.35 3.37
C TRP A 41 -1.93 -10.16 3.70
N ALA A 42 -2.30 -10.22 4.98
CA ALA A 42 -3.46 -10.96 5.46
C ALA A 42 -3.99 -10.37 6.77
N PHE A 43 -5.23 -10.70 7.11
CA PHE A 43 -5.88 -10.27 8.36
C PHE A 43 -6.43 -11.46 9.13
N LEU A 44 -6.25 -11.44 10.43
CA LEU A 44 -6.77 -12.41 11.38
C LEU A 44 -7.75 -11.71 12.33
N ARG A 45 -8.93 -12.28 12.48
CA ARG A 45 -9.92 -11.87 13.49
C ARG A 45 -9.64 -12.53 14.83
N SER A 46 -10.09 -11.90 15.89
CA SER A 46 -10.05 -12.41 17.28
C SER A 46 -10.72 -13.77 17.49
N ASP A 47 -11.64 -14.19 16.62
CA ASP A 47 -12.26 -15.52 16.65
C ASP A 47 -11.43 -16.61 15.96
N GLY A 48 -10.23 -16.29 15.48
CA GLY A 48 -9.32 -17.21 14.82
C GLY A 48 -9.53 -17.32 13.31
N MET A 49 -10.52 -16.64 12.73
CA MET A 49 -10.81 -16.71 11.31
C MET A 49 -10.03 -15.66 10.50
N MET A 50 -9.67 -16.01 9.26
CA MET A 50 -9.13 -15.06 8.31
C MET A 50 -10.20 -14.06 7.87
N ALA A 51 -9.81 -12.80 7.69
CA ALA A 51 -10.66 -11.78 7.09
C ALA A 51 -10.10 -11.33 5.74
N SER A 52 -10.99 -11.14 4.77
CA SER A 52 -10.61 -10.62 3.45
C SER A 52 -10.15 -9.16 3.51
N TYR A 53 -10.77 -8.38 4.40
CA TYR A 53 -10.45 -6.98 4.71
C TYR A 53 -10.92 -6.68 6.14
N VAL A 54 -10.51 -5.54 6.70
CA VAL A 54 -10.95 -5.05 8.01
C VAL A 54 -11.93 -3.90 7.78
N PRO A 55 -13.21 -4.04 8.19
CA PRO A 55 -14.19 -2.98 8.04
C PRO A 55 -13.84 -1.77 8.91
N ALA A 56 -14.17 -0.58 8.42
CA ALA A 56 -14.14 0.63 9.24
C ALA A 56 -15.10 0.47 10.43
N SER A 57 -14.64 0.86 11.61
CA SER A 57 -15.45 0.91 12.83
C SER A 57 -16.09 -0.43 13.26
N ASP A 58 -15.52 -1.58 12.88
CA ASP A 58 -16.00 -2.85 13.44
C ASP A 58 -15.72 -2.90 14.95
N THR A 59 -16.76 -3.23 15.71
CA THR A 59 -16.76 -3.38 17.17
C THR A 59 -16.99 -4.83 17.59
N THR A 60 -17.26 -5.72 16.62
CA THR A 60 -17.54 -7.14 16.85
C THR A 60 -16.26 -7.92 17.09
N TYR A 61 -15.21 -7.65 16.31
CA TYR A 61 -13.93 -8.34 16.38
C TYR A 61 -12.78 -7.35 16.54
N THR A 62 -11.74 -7.75 17.25
CA THR A 62 -10.42 -7.15 17.08
C THR A 62 -9.65 -7.87 15.96
N TYR A 63 -8.70 -7.17 15.36
CA TYR A 63 -7.98 -7.64 14.18
C TYR A 63 -6.46 -7.54 14.35
N LYS A 64 -5.75 -8.53 13.84
CA LYS A 64 -4.30 -8.46 13.59
C LYS A 64 -4.05 -8.47 12.08
N ALA A 65 -3.05 -7.71 11.63
CA ALA A 65 -2.56 -7.78 10.26
C ALA A 65 -1.25 -8.57 10.21
N ILE A 66 -1.09 -9.42 9.21
CA ILE A 66 0.22 -9.92 8.80
C ILE A 66 0.76 -8.93 7.78
N ILE A 67 1.86 -8.25 8.12
CA ILE A 67 2.51 -7.27 7.27
C ILE A 67 3.82 -7.79 6.70
N ASN A 68 4.10 -7.46 5.43
CA ASN A 68 5.41 -7.61 4.83
C ASN A 68 6.26 -6.39 5.19
N VAL A 69 7.45 -6.66 5.73
CA VAL A 69 8.40 -5.67 6.27
C VAL A 69 9.75 -5.75 5.54
N ALA A 70 9.83 -6.56 4.48
CA ALA A 70 11.04 -6.71 3.69
C ALA A 70 11.28 -5.44 2.87
N GLN A 71 12.42 -4.78 3.12
CA GLN A 71 12.78 -3.52 2.48
C GLN A 71 13.05 -3.65 0.98
N ASP A 72 13.40 -4.85 0.51
CA ASP A 72 13.70 -5.13 -0.90
C ASP A 72 12.55 -5.82 -1.64
N ALA A 73 11.36 -5.93 -1.01
CA ALA A 73 10.19 -6.45 -1.68
C ALA A 73 9.72 -5.47 -2.77
N LEU A 74 9.40 -6.02 -3.94
CA LEU A 74 8.70 -5.31 -5.00
C LEU A 74 7.21 -5.57 -4.90
N TYR A 75 6.44 -4.51 -5.12
CA TYR A 75 4.99 -4.49 -5.10
C TYR A 75 4.49 -3.97 -6.43
N VAL A 76 3.25 -4.32 -6.75
CA VAL A 76 2.58 -3.75 -7.92
C VAL A 76 1.52 -2.78 -7.45
N VAL A 77 1.57 -1.60 -8.03
CA VAL A 77 0.64 -0.51 -7.76
C VAL A 77 0.18 0.06 -9.09
N GLN A 78 -1.08 0.48 -9.15
CA GLN A 78 -1.62 1.21 -10.29
C GLN A 78 -1.34 2.70 -10.08
N GLU A 79 -0.97 3.45 -11.11
CA GLU A 79 -1.00 4.92 -11.02
C GLU A 79 -2.44 5.44 -10.93
N ASP A 80 -2.60 6.64 -10.36
CA ASP A 80 -3.88 7.34 -10.23
C ASP A 80 -4.39 7.94 -11.55
N GLY A 81 -3.50 8.08 -12.55
CA GLY A 81 -3.85 8.61 -13.86
C GLY A 81 -4.29 10.08 -13.81
N ASP A 82 -3.66 10.88 -12.94
CA ASP A 82 -3.93 12.32 -12.78
C ASP A 82 -3.33 13.14 -13.97
N SER A 83 -3.00 14.40 -13.73
CA SER A 83 -2.70 15.38 -14.78
C SER A 83 -1.48 15.04 -15.63
N THR A 84 -0.50 14.32 -15.07
CA THR A 84 0.68 13.85 -15.82
C THR A 84 0.94 12.36 -15.61
N ALA A 85 0.88 11.57 -16.69
CA ALA A 85 1.23 10.15 -16.65
C ALA A 85 2.72 9.93 -16.34
N LEU A 86 3.07 8.80 -15.71
CA LEU A 86 4.46 8.40 -15.54
C LEU A 86 5.07 7.93 -16.87
N ALA A 87 6.27 8.41 -17.15
CA ALA A 87 7.02 8.10 -18.37
C ALA A 87 8.26 7.25 -18.07
N LEU A 88 8.87 6.68 -19.11
CA LEU A 88 10.11 5.92 -18.98
C LEU A 88 11.26 6.74 -18.36
N THR A 89 11.26 8.06 -18.58
CA THR A 89 12.25 8.99 -17.99
C THR A 89 12.08 9.19 -16.49
N ASP A 90 10.94 8.78 -15.92
CA ASP A 90 10.66 8.89 -14.49
C ASP A 90 11.14 7.66 -13.70
N MET A 91 11.66 6.61 -14.38
CA MET A 91 12.21 5.46 -13.69
C MET A 91 13.34 5.86 -12.74
N GLY A 92 13.30 5.32 -11.51
CA GLY A 92 14.22 5.70 -10.44
C GLY A 92 13.79 6.95 -9.67
N ASN A 93 12.72 7.64 -10.06
CA ASN A 93 12.12 8.66 -9.21
C ASN A 93 11.36 8.00 -8.05
N ASN A 94 11.22 8.77 -6.97
CA ASN A 94 10.28 8.43 -5.91
C ASN A 94 8.92 9.08 -6.18
N CYS A 95 7.85 8.46 -5.70
CA CYS A 95 6.46 8.93 -5.78
C CYS A 95 5.73 8.63 -4.47
N ASN A 96 4.74 9.43 -4.13
CA ASN A 96 3.81 9.12 -3.05
C ASN A 96 2.74 8.13 -3.48
N LEU A 97 2.12 7.50 -2.49
CA LEU A 97 0.84 6.84 -2.64
C LEU A 97 -0.31 7.86 -2.51
N VAL A 98 -1.45 7.54 -3.11
CA VAL A 98 -2.70 8.28 -2.98
C VAL A 98 -3.86 7.33 -2.67
N TYR A 99 -4.89 7.88 -2.02
CA TYR A 99 -5.96 7.17 -1.31
C TYR A 99 -7.33 7.70 -1.76
N THR A 100 -7.50 7.92 -3.06
CA THR A 100 -8.71 8.49 -3.69
C THR A 100 -9.89 7.51 -3.71
N HIS A 101 -9.61 6.21 -3.57
CA HIS A 101 -10.58 5.14 -3.77
C HIS A 101 -10.57 4.14 -2.62
N ALA A 102 -11.77 3.68 -2.25
CA ALA A 102 -11.92 2.59 -1.31
C ALA A 102 -11.51 1.25 -1.94
N GLY A 103 -10.89 0.38 -1.13
CA GLY A 103 -10.59 -0.99 -1.54
C GLY A 103 -11.84 -1.81 -1.87
N ASN A 104 -11.65 -2.91 -2.60
CA ASN A 104 -12.74 -3.78 -2.99
C ASN A 104 -13.06 -4.77 -1.86
N THR A 105 -14.25 -4.67 -1.27
CA THR A 105 -14.67 -5.53 -0.14
C THR A 105 -14.95 -6.98 -0.55
N ALA A 106 -15.27 -7.24 -1.82
CA ALA A 106 -15.50 -8.59 -2.33
C ALA A 106 -14.18 -9.35 -2.52
N THR A 107 -13.14 -8.70 -3.03
CA THR A 107 -11.82 -9.32 -3.25
C THR A 107 -10.85 -9.13 -2.06
N GLY A 108 -11.12 -8.12 -1.23
CA GLY A 108 -10.27 -7.69 -0.12
C GLY A 108 -8.99 -6.98 -0.55
N VAL A 109 -8.94 -6.46 -1.79
CA VAL A 109 -7.74 -5.85 -2.38
C VAL A 109 -7.77 -4.34 -2.24
N SER A 110 -6.62 -3.78 -1.88
CA SER A 110 -6.38 -2.34 -1.78
C SER A 110 -6.63 -1.62 -3.10
N LYS A 111 -6.95 -0.33 -2.98
CA LYS A 111 -6.93 0.63 -4.09
C LYS A 111 -6.03 1.83 -3.79
N MET A 112 -4.97 1.61 -3.02
CA MET A 112 -3.88 2.59 -2.99
C MET A 112 -3.25 2.68 -4.39
N GLU A 113 -3.03 3.90 -4.83
CA GLU A 113 -2.53 4.21 -6.16
C GLU A 113 -1.21 4.99 -6.05
N LEU A 114 -0.40 4.96 -7.10
CA LEU A 114 0.81 5.76 -7.20
C LEU A 114 0.45 7.14 -7.73
N ASN A 115 0.81 8.20 -6.99
CA ASN A 115 0.54 9.56 -7.42
C ASN A 115 1.52 9.99 -8.50
N SER A 116 1.04 10.06 -9.74
CA SER A 116 1.88 10.34 -10.91
C SER A 116 2.42 11.78 -10.94
N ASP A 117 1.79 12.71 -10.23
CA ASP A 117 2.18 14.13 -10.13
C ASP A 117 3.20 14.38 -9.00
N SER A 118 3.42 13.41 -8.12
CA SER A 118 4.35 13.52 -6.99
C SER A 118 5.80 13.13 -7.30
N LYS A 119 6.09 12.74 -8.55
CA LYS A 119 7.40 12.24 -8.98
C LYS A 119 8.55 13.19 -8.66
N SER A 120 9.59 12.68 -8.00
CA SER A 120 10.82 13.43 -7.71
C SER A 120 12.03 12.51 -7.58
N ALA A 121 13.15 12.90 -8.20
CA ALA A 121 14.41 12.19 -8.10
C ALA A 121 15.15 12.40 -6.76
N SER A 122 14.81 13.46 -6.02
CA SER A 122 15.59 13.92 -4.86
C SER A 122 14.83 13.88 -3.53
N THR A 123 13.50 13.79 -3.56
CA THR A 123 12.69 13.79 -2.34
C THR A 123 12.73 12.41 -1.68
N THR A 124 13.32 12.33 -0.48
CA THR A 124 13.54 11.07 0.25
C THR A 124 12.37 10.66 1.15
N THR A 125 11.38 11.51 1.33
CA THR A 125 10.20 11.23 2.15
C THR A 125 9.03 10.69 1.32
N LEU A 126 9.19 10.54 0.00
CA LEU A 126 8.16 9.95 -0.84
C LEU A 126 8.08 8.43 -0.60
N ASP A 127 6.85 7.91 -0.66
CA ASP A 127 6.52 6.57 -0.16
C ASP A 127 7.21 5.45 -0.93
N CYS A 128 7.24 5.55 -2.26
CA CYS A 128 7.63 4.49 -3.18
C CYS A 128 8.77 4.94 -4.10
N HIS A 129 9.64 3.99 -4.45
CA HIS A 129 10.64 4.13 -5.50
C HIS A 129 10.15 3.38 -6.75
N LEU A 130 10.10 4.08 -7.89
CA LEU A 130 9.63 3.52 -9.15
C LEU A 130 10.71 2.65 -9.80
N TYR A 131 10.45 1.35 -9.90
CA TYR A 131 11.40 0.36 -10.42
C TYR A 131 11.20 0.04 -11.91
N GLY A 132 9.95 0.07 -12.38
CA GLY A 132 9.61 -0.19 -13.77
C GLY A 132 8.13 -0.45 -13.99
N LEU A 133 7.75 -0.82 -15.22
CA LEU A 133 6.40 -1.31 -15.50
C LEU A 133 6.19 -2.70 -14.89
N ALA A 134 4.96 -2.97 -14.45
CA ALA A 134 4.50 -4.32 -14.26
C ALA A 134 4.28 -4.94 -15.65
N ASP A 135 5.30 -5.65 -16.14
CA ASP A 135 5.28 -6.36 -17.42
C ASP A 135 4.53 -7.70 -17.26
N TRP A 136 3.20 -7.61 -17.24
CA TRP A 136 2.33 -8.77 -17.42
C TRP A 136 1.15 -8.39 -18.31
N THR A 137 0.60 -9.40 -18.97
CA THR A 137 -0.67 -9.29 -19.68
C THR A 137 -1.80 -9.52 -18.68
N GLU A 138 -2.73 -8.57 -18.59
CA GLU A 138 -3.94 -8.74 -17.79
C GLU A 138 -4.80 -9.91 -18.33
N PRO A 139 -5.71 -10.47 -17.51
CA PRO A 139 -6.59 -11.54 -17.95
C PRO A 139 -7.47 -11.19 -19.16
N ASP A 140 -7.70 -9.91 -19.42
CA ASP A 140 -8.45 -9.40 -20.57
C ASP A 140 -7.58 -9.21 -21.84
N GLY A 141 -6.28 -9.53 -21.76
CA GLY A 141 -5.34 -9.40 -22.87
C GLY A 141 -4.69 -8.02 -23.01
N SER A 142 -5.02 -7.05 -22.14
CA SER A 142 -4.37 -5.74 -22.15
C SER A 142 -2.94 -5.82 -21.60
N ALA A 143 -2.01 -5.09 -22.24
CA ALA A 143 -0.62 -4.97 -21.80
C ALA A 143 -0.39 -3.57 -21.22
N THR A 144 0.30 -3.51 -20.08
CA THR A 144 0.71 -2.24 -19.48
C THR A 144 1.78 -1.56 -20.34
N THR A 145 1.55 -0.34 -20.82
CA THR A 145 2.53 0.44 -21.59
C THR A 145 2.73 1.82 -20.96
N PHE A 146 3.98 2.27 -20.84
CA PHE A 146 4.34 3.58 -20.30
C PHE A 146 3.64 4.73 -21.05
N GLY A 147 3.23 5.77 -20.33
CA GLY A 147 2.82 7.06 -20.89
C GLY A 147 1.64 7.05 -21.88
N THR A 148 0.99 5.90 -22.08
CA THR A 148 -0.06 5.72 -23.09
C THR A 148 -1.42 5.39 -22.46
N LEU A 149 -1.42 4.89 -21.23
CA LEU A 149 -2.60 4.53 -20.48
C LEU A 149 -2.63 5.35 -19.20
N ALA A 150 -3.72 6.07 -18.93
CA ALA A 150 -4.04 6.43 -17.56
C ALA A 150 -4.29 5.12 -16.80
N ASN A 151 -3.75 4.98 -15.59
CA ASN A 151 -3.85 3.79 -14.74
C ASN A 151 -2.90 2.63 -15.11
N ALA A 152 -1.74 2.93 -15.68
CA ALA A 152 -0.69 1.92 -15.83
C ALA A 152 -0.26 1.32 -14.47
N LYS A 153 0.15 0.06 -14.48
CA LYS A 153 0.66 -0.67 -13.32
C LYS A 153 2.19 -0.68 -13.30
N TYR A 154 2.75 -0.43 -12.14
CA TYR A 154 4.19 -0.28 -11.94
C TYR A 154 4.69 -1.20 -10.84
N LEU A 155 5.92 -1.67 -11.01
CA LEU A 155 6.73 -2.26 -9.96
C LEU A 155 7.33 -1.15 -9.12
N VAL A 156 7.04 -1.18 -7.83
CA VAL A 156 7.57 -0.23 -6.86
C VAL A 156 8.23 -0.95 -5.69
N LYS A 157 9.26 -0.33 -5.14
CA LYS A 157 9.80 -0.66 -3.82
C LYS A 157 9.31 0.38 -2.84
N ILE A 158 8.97 -0.01 -1.60
CA ILE A 158 8.70 1.00 -0.58
C ILE A 158 10.01 1.69 -0.22
N HIS A 159 10.07 3.00 -0.48
CA HIS A 159 11.24 3.83 -0.25
C HIS A 159 11.32 4.25 1.21
N TYR A 160 10.21 4.75 1.77
CA TYR A 160 10.19 5.30 3.13
C TYR A 160 9.83 4.25 4.20
N MET A 161 10.42 3.06 4.13
CA MET A 161 10.22 2.03 5.17
C MET A 161 10.96 2.37 6.47
N LYS A 162 10.28 2.29 7.62
CA LYS A 162 10.93 2.38 8.93
C LYS A 162 11.67 1.07 9.23
N GLY A 163 12.97 1.14 9.49
CA GLY A 163 13.79 -0.03 9.78
C GLY A 163 13.42 -0.73 11.10
N GLY A 164 12.93 -1.96 11.02
CA GLY A 164 13.26 -3.10 11.89
C GLY A 164 12.85 -3.14 13.37
N ASN A 165 12.48 -2.03 14.02
CA ASN A 165 12.08 -2.03 15.44
C ASN A 165 10.56 -2.06 15.62
N LEU A 166 9.89 -2.94 14.87
CA LEU A 166 8.45 -3.11 14.98
C LEU A 166 8.17 -3.96 16.23
N SER A 167 7.47 -3.39 17.21
CA SER A 167 7.02 -4.13 18.38
C SER A 167 5.95 -5.13 17.94
N ALA A 168 6.21 -6.43 18.11
CA ALA A 168 5.16 -7.43 18.00
C ALA A 168 4.17 -7.14 19.14
N GLY A 169 3.00 -6.59 18.80
CA GLY A 169 1.94 -6.34 19.78
C GLY A 169 1.64 -7.64 20.53
N VAL A 170 1.95 -7.63 21.84
CA VAL A 170 1.72 -8.73 22.77
C VAL A 170 0.23 -8.99 22.87
#